data_AF-A0A1V6IX05-F1
#
_entry.id   AF-A0A1V6IX05-F1
#
_cell.length_a   1.000
_cell.length_b   1.000
_cell.length_c   1.000
_cell.angle_alpha   90.00
_cell.angle_beta   90.00
_cell.angle_gamma   90.00
#
_symmetry.space_group_name_H-M   'P 1'
#
loop_
_entity.id
_entity.type
_entity.pdbx_description
1 polymer ?
#
loop_
_entity_poly.entity_id
_entity_poly.type
_entity_poly.pdbx_seq_one_letter_code
_entity_poly.pdbx_strand_id
1 'polypeptide(L)'
;MNAYDGRRKGMRIEEAVVIARMLENSGCAAIEVSCGCVEDGLFTIRGEKLPVEAVVEYNFNFKNYPAFAKKTIVWFAKTFLKTPKPLLKYNLDAAMQIKKAVNIPVIVVGGINNVEDVEDIIGNDKADFVSMSRPFIIEPDIVSKFKNRTQTTSKCIMCNFCVITIEKEPLKCRYGKLPKTKSA
;
A
#
# COMPACT_ATOMS: atom_id res chain seq x y z
N MET A 1 -12.32 0.37 4.89
CA MET A 1 -12.12 0.40 6.34
C MET A 1 -10.76 -0.17 6.71
N ASN A 2 -10.19 0.32 7.79
CA ASN A 2 -8.98 -0.24 8.39
C ASN A 2 -9.32 -1.55 9.12
N ALA A 3 -8.50 -2.58 8.98
CA ALA A 3 -8.70 -3.87 9.65
C ALA A 3 -7.79 -4.08 10.86
N TYR A 4 -6.58 -3.51 10.84
CA TYR A 4 -5.63 -3.64 11.94
C TYR A 4 -4.51 -2.62 11.82
N ASP A 5 -3.94 -2.23 12.97
CA ASP A 5 -2.82 -1.28 13.06
C ASP A 5 -1.52 -1.93 13.54
N GLY A 6 -0.40 -1.35 13.12
CA GLY A 6 0.95 -1.79 13.51
C GLY A 6 1.37 -1.41 14.94
N ARG A 7 0.47 -0.81 15.73
CA ARG A 7 0.78 -0.19 17.05
C ARG A 7 0.18 -1.00 18.19
N ARG A 8 0.80 -0.98 19.37
CA ARG A 8 0.40 -1.77 20.55
C ARG A 8 -1.06 -1.61 20.97
N LYS A 9 -1.61 -0.40 20.89
CA LYS A 9 -3.00 -0.06 21.25
C LYS A 9 -3.81 0.42 20.03
N GLY A 10 -3.46 -0.09 18.85
CA GLY A 10 -4.23 0.19 17.64
C GLY A 10 -5.29 -0.88 17.38
N MET A 11 -6.05 -0.68 16.31
CA MET A 11 -7.15 -1.53 15.88
C MET A 11 -6.71 -2.99 15.69
N ARG A 12 -7.59 -3.93 16.03
CA ARG A 12 -7.42 -5.37 15.84
C ARG A 12 -8.49 -5.94 14.93
N ILE A 13 -8.20 -7.11 14.36
CA ILE A 13 -9.09 -7.76 13.39
C ILE A 13 -10.43 -8.14 14.02
N GLU A 14 -10.45 -8.49 15.31
CA GLU A 14 -11.67 -8.81 16.05
C GLU A 14 -12.60 -7.59 16.15
N GLU A 15 -12.03 -6.41 16.39
CA GLU A 15 -12.77 -5.15 16.42
C GLU A 15 -13.24 -4.76 15.01
N ALA A 16 -12.40 -4.95 14.00
CA ALA A 16 -12.75 -4.68 12.61
C ALA A 16 -13.91 -5.56 12.12
N VAL A 17 -14.00 -6.82 12.54
CA VAL A 17 -15.14 -7.70 12.23
C VAL A 17 -16.45 -7.15 12.81
N VAL A 18 -16.43 -6.63 14.04
CA VAL A 18 -17.61 -5.98 14.64
C VAL A 18 -18.00 -4.75 13.84
N ILE A 19 -17.03 -3.90 13.50
CA ILE A 19 -17.26 -2.68 12.70
C ILE A 19 -17.80 -3.02 11.30
N ALA A 20 -17.31 -4.09 10.67
CA ALA A 20 -17.76 -4.51 9.35
C ALA A 20 -19.27 -4.85 9.35
N ARG A 21 -19.75 -5.56 10.37
CA ARG A 21 -21.20 -5.82 10.54
C ARG A 21 -21.99 -4.54 10.79
N MET A 22 -21.43 -3.59 11.54
CA MET A 22 -22.07 -2.28 11.73
C MET A 22 -22.18 -1.50 10.42
N LEU A 23 -21.15 -1.53 9.57
CA LEU A 23 -21.17 -0.90 8.24
C LEU A 23 -22.22 -1.56 7.34
N GLU A 24 -22.28 -2.89 7.32
CA GLU A 24 -23.32 -3.64 6.62
C GLU A 24 -24.73 -3.25 7.10
N ASN A 25 -24.98 -3.26 8.40
CA ASN A 25 -26.26 -2.85 8.99
C ASN A 25 -26.62 -1.39 8.72
N SER A 26 -25.62 -0.54 8.44
CA SER A 26 -25.81 0.86 8.05
C SER A 26 -26.15 1.02 6.57
N GLY A 27 -26.19 -0.07 5.79
CA GLY A 27 -26.53 -0.06 4.37
C GLY A 27 -25.35 0.18 3.44
N CYS A 28 -24.10 -0.06 3.87
CA CYS A 28 -22.95 0.00 2.97
C CYS A 28 -23.08 -1.07 1.86
N ALA A 29 -22.81 -0.69 0.61
CA ALA A 29 -22.91 -1.60 -0.54
C ALA A 29 -21.72 -2.57 -0.66
N ALA A 30 -20.56 -2.23 -0.09
CA ALA A 30 -19.35 -3.05 -0.07
C ALA A 30 -18.37 -2.54 1.00
N ILE A 31 -17.39 -3.37 1.34
CA ILE A 31 -16.30 -3.03 2.27
C ILE A 31 -14.95 -3.23 1.58
N GLU A 32 -14.17 -2.17 1.40
CA GLU A 32 -12.75 -2.29 1.05
C GLU A 32 -11.90 -2.43 2.30
N VAL A 33 -10.99 -3.42 2.33
CA VAL A 33 -10.18 -3.77 3.50
C VAL A 33 -8.74 -3.30 3.31
N SER A 34 -8.29 -2.43 4.21
CA SER A 34 -6.91 -1.91 4.29
C SER A 34 -6.31 -2.10 5.69
N CYS A 35 -5.07 -1.68 5.92
CA CYS A 35 -4.41 -1.74 7.24
C CYS A 35 -3.62 -0.47 7.56
N GLY A 36 -3.50 -0.19 8.85
CA GLY A 36 -2.70 0.86 9.45
C GLY A 36 -3.23 2.27 9.30
N CYS A 37 -2.52 3.18 9.95
CA CYS A 37 -2.69 4.62 9.89
C CYS A 37 -1.44 5.31 9.34
N VAL A 38 -1.51 6.61 9.04
CA VAL A 38 -0.37 7.37 8.48
C VAL A 38 0.86 7.27 9.39
N GLU A 39 0.63 7.25 10.71
CA GLU A 39 1.66 7.13 11.73
C GLU A 39 2.33 5.75 11.76
N ASP A 40 1.72 4.72 11.16
CA ASP A 40 2.36 3.42 10.96
C ASP A 40 3.37 3.43 9.80
N GLY A 41 3.45 4.54 9.06
CA GLY A 41 4.42 4.76 8.00
C GLY A 41 4.40 3.64 6.95
N LEU A 42 5.52 2.95 6.78
CA LEU A 42 5.69 1.93 5.74
C LEU A 42 4.89 0.64 5.98
N PHE A 43 4.18 0.53 7.10
CA PHE A 43 3.22 -0.53 7.33
C PHE A 43 2.03 -0.47 6.34
N THR A 44 1.61 0.74 5.97
CA THR A 44 0.49 1.01 5.04
C THR A 44 0.93 0.94 3.57
N ILE A 45 2.21 1.23 3.30
CA ILE A 45 2.81 1.23 1.96
C ILE A 45 4.10 0.40 1.92
N ARG A 46 3.95 -0.90 1.66
CA ARG A 46 5.07 -1.85 1.67
C ARG A 46 5.77 -1.93 0.31
N GLY A 47 7.08 -2.06 0.34
CA GLY A 47 7.96 -2.17 -0.83
C GLY A 47 9.24 -2.90 -0.46
N GLU A 48 9.97 -3.41 -1.46
CA GLU A 48 11.19 -4.19 -1.20
C GLU A 48 12.29 -3.35 -0.57
N LYS A 49 12.46 -2.11 -1.05
CA LYS A 49 13.47 -1.17 -0.57
C LYS A 49 12.81 -0.07 0.26
N LEU A 50 13.48 0.32 1.34
CA LEU A 50 13.08 1.49 2.11
C LEU A 50 13.27 2.76 1.27
N PRO A 51 12.25 3.62 1.16
CA PRO A 51 12.34 4.86 0.39
C PRO A 51 13.01 5.98 1.20
N VAL A 52 14.14 5.70 1.85
CA VAL A 52 14.77 6.62 2.82
C VAL A 52 15.16 7.94 2.16
N GLU A 53 15.67 7.91 0.93
CA GLU A 53 15.98 9.14 0.19
C GLU A 53 14.76 10.04 0.05
N ALA A 54 13.61 9.44 -0.29
CA ALA A 54 12.37 10.18 -0.47
C ALA A 54 11.92 10.76 0.87
N VAL A 55 11.98 9.98 1.94
CA VAL A 55 11.59 10.43 3.28
C VAL A 55 12.49 11.59 3.74
N VAL A 56 13.81 11.45 3.65
CA VAL A 56 14.74 12.50 4.10
C VAL A 56 14.62 13.78 3.28
N GLU A 57 14.30 13.68 1.99
CA GLU A 57 14.17 14.85 1.13
C GLU A 57 12.79 15.53 1.25
N TYR A 58 11.72 14.76 1.40
CA TYR A 58 10.35 15.28 1.38
C TYR A 58 9.74 15.51 2.76
N ASN A 59 10.26 14.89 3.82
CA ASN A 59 9.75 15.09 5.18
C ASN A 59 10.26 16.39 5.80
N PHE A 60 9.34 17.18 6.36
CA PHE A 60 9.63 18.49 6.98
C PHE A 60 10.63 18.40 8.15
N ASN A 61 10.68 17.27 8.87
CA ASN A 61 11.59 17.06 9.99
C ASN A 61 13.08 17.11 9.58
N PHE A 62 13.40 16.79 8.33
CA PHE A 62 14.78 16.77 7.82
C PHE A 62 15.13 18.00 6.97
N LYS A 63 14.22 18.99 6.87
CA LYS A 63 14.38 20.15 5.99
C LYS A 63 15.69 20.90 6.23
N ASN A 64 16.05 21.11 7.50
CA ASN A 64 17.20 21.93 7.91
C ASN A 64 18.50 21.14 8.11
N TYR A 65 18.52 19.84 7.80
CA TYR A 65 19.71 19.01 7.98
C TYR A 65 20.72 19.29 6.85
N PRO A 66 22.02 19.44 7.15
CA PRO A 66 23.03 19.63 6.12
C PRO A 66 23.14 18.40 5.21
N ALA A 67 23.52 18.61 3.94
CA ALA A 67 23.50 17.57 2.91
C ALA A 67 24.35 16.34 3.27
N PHE A 68 25.47 16.52 3.97
CA PHE A 68 26.29 15.40 4.44
C PHE A 68 25.55 14.55 5.47
N ALA A 69 24.84 15.17 6.43
CA ALA A 69 24.08 14.44 7.46
C ALA A 69 22.93 13.64 6.84
N LYS A 70 22.23 14.23 5.85
CA LYS A 70 21.19 13.51 5.08
C LYS A 70 21.75 12.25 4.40
N LYS A 71 22.91 12.35 3.74
CA LYS A 71 23.57 11.20 3.10
C LYS A 71 23.95 10.12 4.11
N THR A 72 24.49 10.51 5.25
CA THR A 72 24.83 9.59 6.35
C THR A 72 23.58 8.87 6.87
N ILE A 73 22.49 9.59 7.14
CA ILE A 73 21.22 9.00 7.59
C ILE A 73 20.70 7.98 6.57
N VAL A 74 20.70 8.33 5.28
CA VAL A 74 20.25 7.42 4.21
C VAL A 74 21.07 6.13 4.20
N TRP A 75 22.40 6.23 4.29
CA TRP A 75 23.30 5.08 4.30
C TRP A 75 23.03 4.17 5.52
N PHE A 76 23.00 4.73 6.72
CA PHE A 76 22.72 3.96 7.94
C PHE A 76 21.33 3.32 7.91
N ALA A 77 20.29 4.08 7.59
CA ALA A 77 18.93 3.57 7.56
C ALA A 77 18.76 2.42 6.57
N LYS A 78 19.37 2.50 5.37
CA LYS A 78 19.32 1.41 4.39
C LYS A 78 20.03 0.14 4.82
N THR A 79 21.10 0.26 5.61
CA THR A 79 21.86 -0.89 6.10
C THR A 79 21.16 -1.59 7.26
N PHE A 80 20.56 -0.83 8.18
CA PHE A 80 20.07 -1.37 9.45
C PHE A 80 18.55 -1.55 9.53
N LEU A 81 17.76 -0.76 8.80
CA LEU A 81 16.30 -0.87 8.84
C LEU A 81 15.79 -1.83 7.76
N LYS A 82 14.74 -2.57 8.11
CA LYS A 82 14.07 -3.53 7.21
C LYS A 82 12.68 -3.06 6.84
N THR A 83 12.22 -3.49 5.68
CA THR A 83 10.85 -3.23 5.21
C THR A 83 9.84 -4.15 5.91
N PRO A 84 8.64 -3.66 6.25
CA PRO A 84 7.59 -4.50 6.82
C PRO A 84 7.19 -5.62 5.84
N LYS A 85 6.99 -6.83 6.38
CA LYS A 85 6.55 -8.00 5.63
C LYS A 85 5.16 -8.45 6.12
N PRO A 86 4.38 -9.18 5.30
CA PRO A 86 4.63 -9.50 3.89
C PRO A 86 4.50 -8.28 2.97
N LEU A 87 5.09 -8.33 1.77
CA LEU A 87 5.07 -7.24 0.77
C LEU A 87 3.81 -7.24 -0.10
N LEU A 88 3.31 -8.44 -0.41
CA LEU A 88 2.17 -8.69 -1.27
C LEU A 88 1.06 -9.33 -0.43
N LYS A 89 -0.19 -9.15 -0.86
CA LYS A 89 -1.40 -9.72 -0.26
C LYS A 89 -1.51 -9.49 1.26
N TYR A 90 -0.92 -8.41 1.78
CA TYR A 90 -0.76 -8.26 3.23
C TYR A 90 -2.05 -7.96 4.00
N ASN A 91 -3.16 -7.71 3.31
CA ASN A 91 -4.48 -7.59 3.93
C ASN A 91 -5.41 -8.76 3.58
N LEU A 92 -4.94 -9.75 2.83
CA LEU A 92 -5.81 -10.84 2.36
C LEU A 92 -6.40 -11.65 3.52
N ASP A 93 -5.58 -11.99 4.51
CA ASP A 93 -6.05 -12.74 5.68
C ASP A 93 -7.12 -11.97 6.47
N ALA A 94 -6.97 -10.65 6.60
CA ALA A 94 -7.95 -9.79 7.24
C ALA A 94 -9.23 -9.67 6.40
N ALA A 95 -9.10 -9.51 5.08
CA ALA A 95 -10.23 -9.44 4.17
C ALA A 95 -11.05 -10.74 4.19
N MET A 96 -10.40 -11.90 4.21
CA MET A 96 -11.06 -13.21 4.32
C MET A 96 -11.83 -13.36 5.64
N GLN A 97 -11.28 -12.85 6.75
CA GLN A 97 -11.98 -12.87 8.06
C GLN A 97 -13.21 -11.96 8.05
N ILE A 98 -13.10 -10.78 7.45
CA ILE A 98 -14.23 -9.85 7.30
C ILE A 98 -15.29 -10.44 6.37
N LYS A 99 -14.90 -11.01 5.23
CA LYS A 99 -15.82 -11.65 4.28
C LYS A 99 -16.64 -12.76 4.91
N LYS A 100 -16.05 -13.56 5.81
CA LYS A 100 -16.79 -14.59 6.57
C LYS A 100 -17.84 -14.03 7.53
N ALA A 101 -17.78 -12.73 7.85
CA ALA A 101 -18.60 -12.12 8.88
C ALA A 101 -19.73 -11.21 8.37
N VAL A 102 -19.77 -10.93 7.06
CA VAL A 102 -20.74 -10.06 6.39
C VAL A 102 -21.26 -10.72 5.11
N ASN A 103 -22.39 -10.26 4.59
CA ASN A 103 -23.01 -10.74 3.34
C ASN A 103 -22.83 -9.77 2.16
N ILE A 104 -22.31 -8.57 2.41
CA ILE A 104 -21.97 -7.60 1.36
C ILE A 104 -20.58 -7.84 0.77
N PRO A 105 -20.33 -7.47 -0.49
CA PRO A 105 -19.05 -7.67 -1.15
C PRO A 105 -17.85 -7.08 -0.40
N VAL A 106 -16.76 -7.84 -0.36
CA VAL A 106 -15.48 -7.44 0.24
C VAL A 106 -14.41 -7.24 -0.84
N ILE A 107 -13.77 -6.08 -0.80
CA ILE A 107 -12.70 -5.67 -1.72
C ILE A 107 -11.37 -5.70 -0.95
N VAL A 108 -10.33 -6.33 -1.50
CA VAL A 108 -9.00 -6.37 -0.86
C VAL A 108 -7.99 -5.50 -1.61
N VAL A 109 -7.32 -4.60 -0.88
CA VAL A 109 -6.07 -3.94 -1.33
C VAL A 109 -4.91 -4.47 -0.51
N GLY A 110 -3.70 -4.56 -1.05
CA GLY A 110 -2.57 -5.03 -0.23
C GLY A 110 -1.31 -5.37 -0.98
N GLY A 111 -0.93 -4.55 -1.96
CA GLY A 111 0.26 -4.82 -2.79
C GLY A 111 0.03 -5.85 -3.90
N ILE A 112 -1.22 -6.24 -4.17
CA ILE A 112 -1.57 -7.12 -5.30
C ILE A 112 -1.21 -6.41 -6.60
N ASN A 113 -0.41 -7.07 -7.44
CA ASN A 113 0.13 -6.46 -8.66
C ASN A 113 0.29 -7.46 -9.82
N ASN A 114 -0.15 -8.71 -9.70
CA ASN A 114 -0.08 -9.70 -10.76
C ASN A 114 -1.44 -10.39 -10.93
N VAL A 115 -1.69 -10.92 -12.12
CA VAL A 115 -2.97 -11.52 -12.49
C VAL A 115 -3.20 -12.84 -11.79
N GLU A 116 -2.15 -13.61 -11.51
CA GLU A 116 -2.23 -14.89 -10.82
C GLU A 116 -2.78 -14.73 -9.40
N ASP A 117 -2.34 -13.70 -8.67
CA ASP A 117 -2.87 -13.35 -7.36
C ASP A 117 -4.32 -12.87 -7.46
N VAL A 118 -4.70 -12.13 -8.50
CA VAL A 118 -6.09 -11.69 -8.71
C VAL A 118 -7.00 -12.89 -8.93
N GLU A 119 -6.59 -13.83 -9.77
CA GLU A 119 -7.33 -15.05 -10.08
C GLU A 119 -7.41 -15.99 -8.88
N ASP A 120 -6.34 -16.13 -8.12
CA ASP A 120 -6.35 -16.90 -6.86
C ASP A 120 -7.31 -16.29 -5.82
N ILE A 121 -7.33 -14.96 -5.70
CA ILE A 121 -8.18 -14.28 -4.71
C ILE A 121 -9.66 -14.41 -5.06
N ILE A 122 -10.03 -14.09 -6.31
CA ILE A 122 -11.43 -14.09 -6.75
C ILE A 122 -11.91 -15.52 -7.02
N GLY A 123 -11.12 -16.32 -7.73
CA GLY A 123 -11.47 -17.68 -8.13
C GLY A 123 -11.62 -18.67 -6.97
N ASN A 124 -10.97 -18.39 -5.84
CA ASN A 124 -11.12 -19.18 -4.60
C ASN A 124 -11.95 -18.47 -3.53
N ASP A 125 -12.78 -17.49 -3.90
CA ASP A 125 -13.71 -16.78 -3.00
C ASP A 125 -13.05 -16.17 -1.74
N LYS A 126 -11.79 -15.73 -1.85
CA LYS A 126 -11.06 -15.10 -0.72
C LYS A 126 -11.46 -13.63 -0.54
N ALA A 127 -11.82 -12.96 -1.62
CA ALA A 127 -12.45 -11.64 -1.67
C ALA A 127 -13.27 -11.53 -2.96
N ASP A 128 -14.29 -10.66 -2.98
CA ASP A 128 -15.17 -10.47 -4.16
C ASP A 128 -14.50 -9.61 -5.23
N PHE A 129 -13.66 -8.66 -4.81
CA PHE A 129 -12.91 -7.80 -5.72
C PHE A 129 -11.49 -7.55 -5.23
N VAL A 130 -10.61 -7.23 -6.18
CA VAL A 130 -9.25 -6.77 -5.90
C VAL A 130 -9.15 -5.28 -6.22
N SER A 131 -8.65 -4.53 -5.24
CA SER A 131 -8.27 -3.13 -5.39
C SER A 131 -6.76 -3.01 -5.64
N MET A 132 -6.42 -2.14 -6.59
CA MET A 132 -5.05 -1.76 -6.91
C MET A 132 -4.96 -0.23 -6.91
N SER A 133 -3.79 0.29 -6.55
CA SER A 133 -3.53 1.74 -6.61
C SER A 133 -2.27 2.02 -7.40
N ARG A 134 -1.09 1.68 -6.84
CA ARG A 134 0.21 1.94 -7.48
C ARG A 134 0.38 1.32 -8.89
N PRO A 135 -0.18 0.14 -9.21
CA PRO A 135 -0.21 -0.36 -10.59
C PRO A 135 -0.88 0.59 -11.59
N PHE A 136 -2.01 1.21 -11.22
CA PHE A 136 -2.73 2.14 -12.10
C PHE A 136 -1.98 3.46 -12.34
N ILE A 137 -1.11 3.88 -11.42
CA ILE A 137 -0.29 5.10 -11.60
C ILE A 137 0.71 4.93 -12.76
N ILE A 138 1.23 3.72 -12.97
CA ILE A 138 2.17 3.44 -14.06
C ILE A 138 1.49 2.88 -15.31
N GLU A 139 0.41 2.11 -15.13
CA GLU A 139 -0.30 1.41 -16.20
C GLU A 139 -1.81 1.49 -15.98
N PRO A 140 -2.46 2.58 -16.42
CA PRO A 140 -3.91 2.75 -16.31
C PRO A 140 -4.71 1.64 -17.01
N ASP A 141 -4.11 0.99 -18.01
CA ASP A 141 -4.68 -0.08 -18.85
C ASP A 141 -4.36 -1.49 -18.34
N ILE A 142 -3.78 -1.64 -17.14
CA ILE A 142 -3.28 -2.93 -16.63
C ILE A 142 -4.36 -4.03 -16.59
N VAL A 143 -5.63 -3.68 -16.31
CA VAL A 143 -6.74 -4.65 -16.29
C VAL A 143 -6.97 -5.25 -17.67
N SER A 144 -6.92 -4.45 -18.73
CA SER A 144 -7.04 -4.94 -20.11
C SER A 144 -5.87 -5.84 -20.48
N LYS A 145 -4.65 -5.51 -20.03
CA LYS A 145 -3.47 -6.36 -20.25
C LYS A 145 -3.57 -7.70 -19.54
N PHE A 146 -4.06 -7.70 -18.30
CA PHE A 146 -4.32 -8.92 -17.53
C PHE A 146 -5.39 -9.78 -18.21
N LYS A 147 -6.52 -9.18 -18.59
CA LYS A 147 -7.63 -9.86 -19.29
C LYS A 147 -7.17 -10.53 -20.59
N ASN A 148 -6.34 -9.84 -21.37
CA ASN A 148 -5.85 -10.35 -22.66
C ASN A 148 -4.54 -11.15 -22.54
N ARG A 149 -4.03 -11.36 -21.31
CA ARG A 149 -2.76 -12.04 -21.01
C ARG A 149 -1.54 -11.47 -21.75
N THR A 150 -1.57 -10.20 -22.15
CA THR A 150 -0.42 -9.53 -22.77
C THR A 150 0.63 -9.10 -21.74
N GLN A 151 0.24 -9.06 -20.47
CA GLN A 151 1.13 -8.87 -19.32
C GLN A 151 0.52 -9.59 -18.11
N THR A 152 1.34 -10.26 -17.30
CA THR A 152 0.87 -10.95 -16.09
C THR A 152 1.18 -10.17 -14.81
N THR A 153 2.14 -9.24 -14.84
CA THR A 153 2.57 -8.49 -13.65
C THR A 153 2.70 -6.99 -13.93
N SER A 154 2.30 -6.19 -12.96
CA SER A 154 2.63 -4.78 -12.70
C SER A 154 4.05 -4.37 -13.10
N LYS A 155 4.26 -3.35 -13.96
CA LYS A 155 5.54 -2.62 -14.00
C LYS A 155 5.82 -1.88 -12.69
N CYS A 156 4.86 -1.74 -11.78
CA CYS A 156 5.08 -1.07 -10.51
C CYS A 156 6.12 -1.81 -9.65
N ILE A 157 7.29 -1.18 -9.44
CA ILE A 157 8.37 -1.71 -8.59
C ILE A 157 8.20 -1.44 -7.08
N MET A 158 7.03 -0.95 -6.66
CA MET A 158 6.72 -0.65 -5.24
C MET A 158 7.76 0.25 -4.52
N CYS A 159 8.37 1.19 -5.24
CA CYS A 159 9.40 2.10 -4.67
C CYS A 159 8.84 3.16 -3.70
N ASN A 160 7.52 3.28 -3.58
CA ASN A 160 6.81 4.23 -2.70
C ASN A 160 7.05 5.73 -2.96
N PHE A 161 7.89 6.10 -3.93
CA PHE A 161 8.19 7.51 -4.23
C PHE A 161 6.97 8.28 -4.74
N CYS A 162 6.03 7.64 -5.44
CA CYS A 162 4.78 8.30 -5.87
C CYS A 162 3.95 8.77 -4.68
N VAL A 163 3.92 8.00 -3.58
CA VAL A 163 3.18 8.33 -2.37
C VAL A 163 3.92 9.38 -1.55
N ILE A 164 5.23 9.22 -1.37
CA ILE A 164 6.01 10.14 -0.52
C ILE A 164 6.15 11.53 -1.14
N THR A 165 6.21 11.63 -2.47
CA THR A 165 6.39 12.93 -3.13
C THR A 165 5.09 13.71 -3.31
N ILE A 166 3.92 13.07 -3.14
CA ILE A 166 2.61 13.67 -3.46
C ILE A 166 2.30 14.94 -2.63
N GLU A 167 2.87 15.05 -1.43
CA GLU A 167 2.66 16.21 -0.56
C GLU A 167 3.27 17.50 -1.14
N LYS A 168 4.25 17.39 -2.03
CA LYS A 168 4.98 18.53 -2.61
C LYS A 168 4.93 18.59 -4.13
N GLU A 169 4.59 17.48 -4.77
CA GLU A 169 4.67 17.31 -6.21
C GLU A 169 3.40 16.65 -6.75
N PRO A 170 2.99 16.93 -8.00
CA PRO A 170 1.88 16.22 -8.62
C PRO A 170 2.10 14.70 -8.63
N LEU A 171 1.00 13.95 -8.48
CA LEU A 171 1.02 12.49 -8.52
C LEU A 171 1.63 12.00 -9.84
N LYS A 172 2.75 11.27 -9.74
CA LYS A 172 3.43 10.66 -10.88
C LYS A 172 4.12 9.37 -10.47
N CYS A 173 4.08 8.36 -11.33
CA CYS A 173 4.97 7.22 -11.17
C CYS A 173 6.42 7.69 -11.31
N ARG A 174 7.21 7.50 -10.26
CA ARG A 174 8.62 7.89 -10.21
C ARG A 174 9.57 6.80 -10.69
N TYR A 175 9.09 5.56 -10.81
CA TYR A 175 9.85 4.39 -11.25
C TYR A 175 11.28 4.33 -10.66
N GLY A 176 11.39 4.51 -9.35
CA GLY A 176 12.67 4.45 -8.62
C GLY A 176 13.56 5.70 -8.75
N LYS A 177 13.09 6.79 -9.35
CA LYS A 177 13.84 8.05 -9.52
C LYS A 177 13.11 9.22 -8.88
N LEU A 178 13.72 9.84 -7.87
CA LEU A 178 13.17 11.06 -7.28
C LEU A 178 13.24 12.24 -8.25
N PRO A 179 12.31 13.21 -8.14
CA PRO A 179 12.44 14.48 -8.83
C PRO A 179 13.80 15.12 -8.51
N LYS A 180 14.44 15.71 -9.53
CA LYS A 180 15.55 16.61 -9.26
C LYS A 180 14.97 17.80 -8.52
N THR A 181 15.38 18.00 -7.27
CA THR A 181 15.02 19.21 -6.54
C THR A 181 15.50 20.41 -7.34
N LYS A 182 14.59 21.29 -7.70
CA LYS A 182 14.98 22.62 -8.18
C LYS A 182 15.69 23.27 -7.00
N SER A 183 16.98 23.52 -7.14
CA SER A 183 17.69 24.40 -6.22
C SER A 183 16.91 25.71 -6.15
N ALA A 184 16.25 25.94 -5.02
CA ALA A 184 15.70 27.24 -4.68
C ALA A 184 16.85 28.23 -4.47
#